data_AF-A0A1M5E324-F1
#
_entry.id   AF-A0A1M5E324-F1
#
_cell.length_a   1.000
_cell.length_b   1.000
_cell.length_c   1.000
_cell.angle_alpha   90.00
_cell.angle_beta   90.00
_cell.angle_gamma   90.00
#
_symmetry.space_group_name_H-M   'P 1'
#
loop_
_entity.id
_entity.type
_entity.pdbx_description
1 polymer ?
#
loop_
_entity_poly.entity_id
_entity_poly.type
_entity_poly.pdbx_seq_one_letter_code
_entity_poly.pdbx_strand_id
1 'polypeptide(L)'
;MKKLKIILPSLILILIVISTIYYFDKHNYYEPGENDSFRLKVGETFSVKLYENPTTGYSNCVLNENAINCIEIVKESYEADWNTNKIDGNGGEFIVKFKAVKKGIDTIKIGSCPTFKEGKTCKDFNTIKNQTDNKFYVTVE
;
A
#
# COMPACT_ATOMS: atom_id res chain seq x y z
N MET A 1 -17.72 40.47 -19.01
CA MET A 1 -16.29 40.07 -19.09
C MET A 1 -15.56 39.98 -17.73
N LYS A 2 -15.79 40.87 -16.74
CA LYS A 2 -15.14 40.78 -15.41
C LYS A 2 -15.51 39.51 -14.61
N LYS A 3 -16.78 39.07 -14.64
CA LYS A 3 -17.22 37.83 -13.97
C LYS A 3 -16.53 36.57 -14.54
N LEU A 4 -16.33 36.51 -15.86
CA LEU A 4 -15.64 35.40 -16.52
C LEU A 4 -14.15 35.30 -16.13
N LYS A 5 -13.49 36.45 -15.89
CA LYS A 5 -12.09 36.51 -15.42
C LYS A 5 -11.91 36.03 -13.97
N ILE A 6 -12.97 35.98 -13.16
CA ILE A 6 -12.93 35.50 -11.77
C ILE A 6 -13.38 34.03 -11.69
N ILE A 7 -14.31 33.61 -12.54
CA ILE A 7 -14.81 32.23 -12.60
C ILE A 7 -13.72 31.26 -13.09
N LEU A 8 -12.96 31.65 -14.12
CA LEU A 8 -11.93 30.80 -14.72
C LEU A 8 -10.81 30.37 -13.74
N PRO A 9 -10.15 31.26 -12.97
CA PRO A 9 -9.12 30.85 -12.01
C PRO A 9 -9.68 30.02 -10.85
N SER A 10 -10.92 30.27 -10.42
CA SER A 10 -11.56 29.47 -9.37
C SER A 10 -11.83 28.03 -9.83
N LEU A 11 -12.21 27.84 -11.10
CA LEU A 11 -12.46 26.51 -11.66
C LEU A 11 -11.15 25.72 -11.81
N ILE A 12 -10.06 26.39 -12.19
CA ILE A 12 -8.71 25.80 -12.25
C ILE A 12 -8.25 25.35 -10.85
N LEU A 13 -8.47 26.18 -9.82
CA LEU A 13 -8.12 25.82 -8.45
C LEU A 13 -8.87 24.57 -7.97
N ILE A 14 -10.17 24.47 -8.29
CA ILE A 14 -10.98 23.29 -7.94
C ILE A 14 -10.44 22.04 -8.64
N LEU A 15 -10.10 22.12 -9.93
CA LEU A 15 -9.53 21.00 -10.66
C LEU A 15 -8.17 20.55 -10.08
N ILE A 16 -7.31 21.51 -9.68
CA ILE A 16 -6.06 21.20 -9.00
C ILE A 16 -6.35 20.45 -7.70
N VAL A 17 -7.26 20.95 -6.86
CA VAL A 17 -7.61 20.31 -5.59
C VAL A 17 -8.11 18.88 -5.80
N ILE A 18 -9.03 18.66 -6.75
CA ILE A 18 -9.54 17.32 -7.08
C ILE A 18 -8.41 16.40 -7.57
N SER A 19 -7.54 16.90 -8.44
CA SER A 19 -6.39 16.13 -8.95
C SER A 19 -5.41 15.76 -7.83
N THR A 20 -5.16 16.66 -6.87
CA THR A 20 -4.27 16.39 -5.75
C THR A 20 -4.85 15.33 -4.82
N ILE A 21 -6.17 15.39 -4.57
CA ILE A 21 -6.88 14.37 -3.79
C ILE A 21 -6.78 13.00 -4.48
N TYR A 22 -7.04 12.95 -5.79
CA TYR A 22 -6.93 11.71 -6.56
C TYR A 22 -5.49 11.16 -6.57
N TYR A 23 -4.49 12.03 -6.72
CA TYR A 23 -3.09 11.62 -6.65
C TYR A 23 -2.72 11.06 -5.27
N PHE A 24 -3.23 11.67 -4.20
CA PHE A 24 -2.97 11.21 -2.83
C PHE A 24 -3.62 9.85 -2.55
N ASP A 25 -4.82 9.62 -3.08
CA ASP A 25 -5.52 8.33 -2.96
C ASP A 25 -4.74 7.19 -3.63
N LYS A 26 -4.26 7.42 -4.86
CA LYS A 26 -3.47 6.45 -5.63
C LYS A 26 -1.99 6.41 -5.31
N HIS A 27 -1.53 7.26 -4.38
CA HIS A 27 -0.13 7.27 -4.00
C HIS A 27 0.26 5.93 -3.36
N ASN A 28 1.33 5.32 -3.88
CA ASN A 28 1.87 4.02 -3.46
C ASN A 28 0.87 2.86 -3.56
N TYR A 29 -0.06 2.93 -4.52
CA TYR A 29 -0.81 1.77 -4.97
C TYR A 29 0.00 1.04 -6.03
N TYR A 30 0.12 -0.29 -5.88
CA TYR A 30 0.90 -1.13 -6.77
C TYR A 30 0.07 -2.32 -7.25
N GLU A 31 0.32 -2.76 -8.47
CA GLU A 31 -0.19 -4.02 -9.01
C GLU A 31 0.77 -5.19 -8.67
N PRO A 32 0.31 -6.46 -8.69
CA PRO A 32 1.19 -7.60 -8.51
C PRO A 32 2.36 -7.59 -9.49
N GLY A 33 3.59 -7.76 -8.98
CA GLY A 33 4.81 -7.70 -9.79
C GLY A 33 5.47 -6.32 -9.88
N GLU A 34 4.76 -5.24 -9.53
CA GLU A 34 5.34 -3.90 -9.49
C GLU A 34 6.24 -3.71 -8.26
N ASN A 35 7.45 -3.24 -8.50
CA ASN A 35 8.48 -3.07 -7.48
C ASN A 35 8.83 -1.59 -7.39
N ASP A 36 9.23 -1.13 -6.21
CA ASP A 36 9.60 0.28 -6.01
C ASP A 36 10.73 0.42 -4.98
N SER A 37 11.24 1.65 -4.83
CA SER A 37 12.26 2.01 -3.87
C SER A 37 11.88 3.25 -3.06
N PHE A 38 12.15 3.19 -1.76
CA PHE A 38 11.89 4.28 -0.83
C PHE A 38 13.20 4.76 -0.21
N ARG A 39 13.39 6.08 -0.16
CA ARG A 39 14.47 6.74 0.58
C ARG A 39 13.86 7.56 1.69
N LEU A 40 14.26 7.28 2.92
CA LEU A 40 13.65 7.81 4.13
C LEU A 40 14.71 8.31 5.10
N LYS A 41 14.32 9.22 5.98
CA LYS A 41 15.05 9.54 7.21
C LYS A 41 14.43 8.78 8.39
N VAL A 42 15.23 8.55 9.42
CA VAL A 42 14.72 7.97 10.69
C VAL A 42 13.54 8.80 11.21
N GLY A 43 12.44 8.12 11.52
CA GLY A 43 11.18 8.71 11.97
C GLY A 43 10.13 8.90 10.88
N GLU A 44 10.51 8.92 9.59
CA GLU A 44 9.57 9.05 8.47
C GLU A 44 8.75 7.77 8.29
N THR A 45 7.57 7.92 7.69
CA THR A 45 6.66 6.81 7.40
C THR A 45 6.27 6.79 5.94
N PHE A 46 6.04 5.59 5.42
CA PHE A 46 5.44 5.38 4.11
C PHE A 46 4.44 4.24 4.19
N SER A 47 3.56 4.15 3.19
CA SER A 47 2.60 3.07 3.05
C SER A 47 2.73 2.42 1.68
N VAL A 48 2.43 1.13 1.63
CA VAL A 48 2.24 0.35 0.41
C VAL A 48 0.78 -0.08 0.39
N LYS A 49 0.12 0.10 -0.77
CA LYS A 49 -1.24 -0.34 -1.02
C LYS A 49 -1.25 -1.37 -2.16
N LEU A 50 -2.00 -2.44 -1.99
CA LEU A 50 -2.15 -3.51 -2.97
C LEU A 50 -3.62 -3.92 -3.02
N TYR A 51 -4.08 -4.40 -4.18
CA TYR A 51 -5.39 -5.05 -4.23
C TYR A 51 -5.41 -6.32 -3.37
N GLU A 52 -6.50 -6.53 -2.62
CA GLU A 52 -6.77 -7.76 -1.88
C GLU A 52 -8.24 -8.15 -2.03
N ASN A 53 -8.53 -9.44 -2.19
CA ASN A 53 -9.89 -9.94 -2.12
C ASN A 53 -10.00 -11.09 -1.10
N PRO A 54 -10.34 -10.78 0.17
CA PRO A 54 -10.43 -11.78 1.24
C PRO A 54 -11.46 -12.89 0.95
N THR A 55 -12.47 -12.63 0.11
CA THR A 55 -13.50 -13.63 -0.22
C THR A 55 -12.99 -14.78 -1.09
N THR A 56 -11.84 -14.59 -1.74
CA THR A 56 -11.12 -15.67 -2.44
C THR A 56 -10.38 -16.62 -1.50
N GLY A 57 -10.27 -16.25 -0.21
CA GLY A 57 -9.53 -16.98 0.80
C GLY A 57 -8.03 -16.67 0.84
N TYR A 58 -7.59 -15.62 0.15
CA TYR A 58 -6.21 -15.14 0.12
C TYR A 58 -6.07 -13.75 0.78
N SER A 59 -4.90 -13.50 1.35
CA SER A 59 -4.48 -12.20 1.88
C SER A 59 -3.07 -11.88 1.43
N ASN A 60 -2.77 -10.60 1.25
CA ASN A 60 -1.40 -10.13 1.08
C ASN A 60 -0.69 -10.19 2.43
N CYS A 61 0.54 -10.74 2.42
CA CYS A 61 1.34 -10.91 3.62
C CYS A 61 2.74 -10.36 3.41
N VAL A 62 3.27 -9.64 4.40
CA VAL A 62 4.70 -9.35 4.47
C VAL A 62 5.43 -10.65 4.80
N LEU A 63 6.22 -11.16 3.85
CA LEU A 63 6.80 -12.52 3.88
C LEU A 63 8.16 -12.61 4.54
N ASN A 64 8.71 -11.48 4.98
CA ASN A 64 10.05 -11.43 5.54
C ASN A 64 10.14 -10.47 6.72
N GLU A 65 9.04 -10.29 7.46
CA GLU A 65 8.94 -9.37 8.60
C GLU A 65 10.11 -9.55 9.58
N ASN A 66 10.45 -10.81 9.88
CA ASN A 66 11.55 -11.16 10.79
C ASN A 66 12.95 -10.83 10.27
N ALA A 67 13.10 -10.54 8.97
CA ALA A 67 14.38 -10.18 8.34
C ALA A 67 14.53 -8.67 8.12
N ILE A 68 13.47 -7.89 8.40
CA ILE A 68 13.46 -6.43 8.30
C ILE A 68 14.09 -5.85 9.57
N ASN A 69 14.97 -4.86 9.42
CA ASN A 69 15.80 -4.33 10.50
C ASN A 69 15.77 -2.81 10.65
N CYS A 70 15.71 -2.05 9.56
CA CYS A 70 15.79 -0.59 9.52
C CYS A 70 14.42 0.11 9.55
N ILE A 71 13.33 -0.64 9.31
CA ILE A 71 11.94 -0.19 9.42
C ILE A 71 11.11 -1.12 10.30
N GLU A 72 9.95 -0.65 10.76
CA GLU A 72 8.95 -1.45 11.47
C GLU A 72 7.56 -1.27 10.86
N ILE A 73 6.71 -2.29 10.94
CA ILE A 73 5.29 -2.19 10.59
C ILE A 73 4.58 -1.46 11.72
N VAL A 74 3.93 -0.33 11.42
CA VAL A 74 3.16 0.43 12.42
C VAL A 74 1.65 0.22 12.28
N LYS A 75 1.18 -0.21 11.11
CA LYS A 75 -0.22 -0.52 10.86
C LYS A 75 -0.36 -1.44 9.65
N GLU A 76 -1.23 -2.43 9.77
CA GLU A 76 -1.79 -3.19 8.65
C GLU A 76 -3.32 -3.06 8.70
N SER A 77 -3.95 -2.86 7.56
CA SER A 77 -5.40 -2.77 7.45
C SER A 77 -5.89 -3.17 6.07
N TYR A 78 -7.13 -3.66 6.02
CA TYR A 78 -7.88 -3.86 4.79
C TYR A 78 -9.00 -2.83 4.72
N GLU A 79 -9.15 -2.18 3.57
CA GLU A 79 -10.24 -1.26 3.27
C GLU A 79 -11.03 -1.81 2.08
N ALA A 80 -12.29 -2.20 2.30
CA ALA A 80 -13.15 -2.72 1.25
C ALA A 80 -13.46 -1.63 0.21
N ASP A 81 -13.49 -2.00 -1.08
CA ASP A 81 -13.91 -1.06 -2.12
C ASP A 81 -15.43 -0.81 -2.01
N TRP A 82 -15.78 0.38 -1.52
CA TRP A 82 -17.15 0.86 -1.33
C TRP A 82 -17.79 1.46 -2.59
N ASN A 83 -17.26 1.18 -3.78
CA ASN A 83 -17.88 1.57 -5.04
C ASN A 83 -19.41 1.42 -5.00
N THR A 84 -20.12 2.38 -5.63
CA THR A 84 -21.55 2.67 -5.41
C THR A 84 -22.49 1.48 -5.59
N ASN A 85 -22.03 0.42 -6.24
CA ASN A 85 -22.79 -0.79 -6.52
C ASN A 85 -22.74 -1.86 -5.42
N LYS A 86 -21.96 -1.66 -4.34
CA LYS A 86 -21.85 -2.54 -3.15
C LYS A 86 -22.01 -4.03 -3.50
N ILE A 87 -21.05 -4.53 -4.27
CA ILE A 87 -21.08 -5.90 -4.78
C ILE A 87 -20.44 -6.81 -3.73
N ASP A 88 -21.22 -7.76 -3.20
CA ASP A 88 -20.71 -8.79 -2.31
C ASP A 88 -19.60 -9.59 -3.00
N GLY A 89 -18.49 -9.81 -2.30
CA GLY A 89 -17.32 -10.47 -2.88
C GLY A 89 -16.40 -9.56 -3.69
N ASN A 90 -16.70 -8.25 -3.79
CA ASN A 90 -15.72 -7.30 -4.30
C ASN A 90 -14.53 -7.23 -3.34
N GLY A 91 -13.34 -7.09 -3.92
CA GLY A 91 -12.13 -6.90 -3.14
C GLY A 91 -12.02 -5.49 -2.57
N GLY A 92 -10.80 -5.11 -2.23
CA GLY A 92 -10.46 -3.83 -1.67
C GLY A 92 -8.95 -3.64 -1.66
N GLU A 93 -8.48 -2.81 -0.76
CA GLU A 93 -7.07 -2.46 -0.63
C GLU A 93 -6.50 -3.05 0.67
N PHE A 94 -5.45 -3.85 0.53
CA PHE A 94 -4.52 -4.13 1.61
C PHE A 94 -3.57 -2.93 1.74
N ILE A 95 -3.46 -2.39 2.97
CA ILE A 95 -2.66 -1.22 3.28
C ILE A 95 -1.72 -1.58 4.43
N VAL A 96 -0.41 -1.50 4.17
CA VAL A 96 0.62 -1.64 5.19
C VAL A 96 1.42 -0.36 5.31
N LYS A 97 1.55 0.15 6.53
CA LYS A 97 2.31 1.35 6.87
C LYS A 97 3.56 0.97 7.65
N PHE A 98 4.69 1.51 7.20
CA PHE A 98 5.99 1.32 7.80
C PHE A 98 6.52 2.63 8.40
N LYS A 99 7.40 2.52 9.38
CA LYS A 99 8.16 3.62 9.96
C LYS A 99 9.65 3.30 9.95
N ALA A 100 10.47 4.25 9.51
CA ALA A 100 11.92 4.15 9.59
C ALA A 100 12.40 4.31 11.04
N VAL A 101 13.13 3.33 11.57
CA VAL A 101 13.56 3.30 12.99
C VAL A 101 15.06 3.44 13.17
N LYS A 102 15.86 3.01 12.19
CA LYS A 102 17.32 3.18 12.20
C LYS A 102 17.86 3.21 10.78
N LYS A 103 19.08 3.73 10.61
CA LYS A 103 19.77 3.75 9.31
C LYS A 103 20.03 2.32 8.81
N GLY A 104 19.96 2.13 7.51
CA GLY A 104 20.23 0.83 6.89
C GLY A 104 19.44 0.62 5.60
N ILE A 105 19.54 -0.59 5.08
CA ILE A 105 18.84 -1.00 3.86
C ILE A 105 18.06 -2.27 4.16
N ASP A 106 16.78 -2.27 3.80
CA ASP A 106 15.91 -3.43 3.86
C ASP A 106 15.26 -3.70 2.50
N THR A 107 14.74 -4.91 2.34
CA THR A 107 13.84 -5.24 1.24
C THR A 107 12.57 -5.80 1.85
N ILE A 108 11.42 -5.19 1.56
CA ILE A 108 10.11 -5.74 1.91
C ILE A 108 9.69 -6.68 0.80
N LYS A 109 9.18 -7.85 1.15
CA LYS A 109 8.58 -8.82 0.23
C LYS A 109 7.13 -9.01 0.62
N ILE A 110 6.21 -8.74 -0.30
CA ILE A 110 4.79 -8.98 -0.11
C ILE A 110 4.33 -10.03 -1.11
N GLY A 111 3.46 -10.94 -0.68
CA GLY A 111 2.86 -11.93 -1.58
C GLY A 111 1.51 -12.43 -1.11
N SER A 112 0.74 -12.93 -2.08
CA SER A 112 -0.59 -13.49 -1.88
C SER A 112 -0.54 -14.88 -1.24
N CYS A 113 -1.07 -14.97 -0.02
CA CYS A 113 -1.04 -16.16 0.80
C CYS A 113 -2.45 -16.71 1.04
N PRO A 114 -2.67 -18.03 0.97
CA PRO A 114 -3.97 -18.67 1.20
C PRO A 114 -4.33 -18.75 2.70
N THR A 115 -4.29 -17.63 3.41
CA THR A 115 -4.48 -17.54 4.87
C THR A 115 -5.78 -18.19 5.34
N PHE A 116 -6.92 -17.75 4.82
CA PHE A 116 -8.23 -18.28 5.18
C PHE A 116 -8.43 -19.71 4.67
N LYS A 117 -7.97 -19.99 3.44
CA LYS A 117 -8.08 -21.32 2.83
C LYS A 117 -7.30 -22.40 3.60
N GLU A 118 -6.15 -22.05 4.18
CA GLU A 118 -5.31 -22.97 4.97
C GLU A 118 -5.50 -22.86 6.48
N GLY A 119 -6.35 -21.92 6.95
CA GLY A 119 -6.50 -21.64 8.39
C GLY A 119 -5.21 -21.14 9.05
N LYS A 120 -4.36 -20.45 8.28
CA LYS A 120 -3.06 -19.91 8.70
C LYS A 120 -3.07 -18.39 8.71
N THR A 121 -2.11 -17.81 9.41
CA THR A 121 -1.86 -16.37 9.46
C THR A 121 -0.69 -16.00 8.54
N CYS A 122 -0.55 -14.71 8.22
CA CYS A 122 0.62 -14.22 7.48
C CYS A 122 1.96 -14.61 8.13
N LYS A 123 2.00 -14.74 9.45
CA LYS A 123 3.20 -15.16 10.19
C LYS A 123 3.66 -16.58 9.84
N ASP A 124 2.75 -17.44 9.41
CA ASP A 124 3.05 -18.81 9.02
C ASP A 124 3.70 -18.87 7.62
N PHE A 125 3.66 -17.78 6.85
CA PHE A 125 4.24 -17.66 5.50
C PHE A 125 5.55 -16.86 5.47
N ASN A 126 6.04 -16.36 6.63
CA ASN A 126 7.21 -15.47 6.79
C ASN A 126 8.59 -16.07 6.39
N THR A 127 8.61 -17.28 5.82
CA THR A 127 9.85 -17.98 5.42
C THR A 127 9.82 -18.51 3.99
N ILE A 128 8.73 -18.30 3.24
CA ILE A 128 8.57 -18.89 1.90
C ILE A 128 9.25 -17.98 0.86
N LYS A 129 10.48 -18.34 0.48
CA LYS A 129 11.31 -17.56 -0.45
C LYS A 129 10.76 -17.39 -1.88
N ASN A 130 9.79 -18.22 -2.28
CA ASN A 130 9.37 -18.36 -3.68
C ASN A 130 7.96 -17.78 -3.99
N GLN A 131 7.29 -17.14 -3.03
CA GLN A 131 5.90 -16.69 -3.16
C GLN A 131 5.76 -15.17 -3.10
N THR A 132 6.80 -14.43 -3.49
CA THR A 132 6.79 -12.96 -3.47
C THR A 132 6.24 -12.40 -4.77
N ASP A 133 5.20 -11.58 -4.69
CA ASP A 133 4.62 -10.86 -5.81
C ASP A 133 5.28 -9.48 -5.97
N ASN A 134 5.54 -8.77 -4.87
CA ASN A 134 6.09 -7.42 -4.88
C ASN A 134 7.33 -7.31 -3.99
N LYS A 135 8.33 -6.54 -4.43
CA LYS A 135 9.55 -6.22 -3.69
C LYS A 135 9.72 -4.71 -3.59
N PHE A 136 9.93 -4.22 -2.37
CA PHE A 136 10.19 -2.80 -2.12
C PHE A 136 11.54 -2.62 -1.46
N TYR A 137 12.42 -1.84 -2.07
CA TYR A 137 13.77 -1.59 -1.58
C TYR A 137 13.78 -0.32 -0.73
N VAL A 138 14.15 -0.43 0.54
CA VAL A 138 14.09 0.71 1.47
C VAL A 138 15.48 1.09 1.91
N THR A 139 15.83 2.37 1.73
CA THR A 139 17.06 2.96 2.24
C THR A 139 16.72 4.00 3.30
N VAL A 140 17.27 3.84 4.49
CA VAL A 140 17.12 4.80 5.59
C VAL A 140 18.45 5.51 5.84
N GLU A 141 18.46 6.83 5.65
CA GLU A 141 19.63 7.72 5.74
C GLU A 141 19.75 8.46 7.08
#